data_AF-A0A9Q0NPT3-F1
#
_entry.id   AF-A0A9Q0NPT3-F1
#
_cell.length_a   1.000
_cell.length_b   1.000
_cell.length_c   1.000
_cell.angle_alpha   90.00
_cell.angle_beta   90.00
_cell.angle_gamma   90.00
#
_symmetry.space_group_name_H-M   'P 1'
#
loop_
_entity.id
_entity.type
_entity.pdbx_description
1 polymer ?
#
loop_
_entity_poly.entity_id
_entity_poly.type
_entity_poly.pdbx_seq_one_letter_code
_entity_poly.pdbx_strand_id
1 'polypeptide(L)'
;MNGGPKPIKRKHSASYYVHRVSESLSTRISKILCGIFLTLLFIIGIAAFISWLSLRPHRPRIHISSFSIPGLDQSNGFENAEIRFNVTARNSNRAVGYYYNSVEAFAYYRDQAIGSTPLVDSFYQEPKNTTILYKVLKRGHPGCE
;
A
#
# COMPACT_ATOMS: atom_id res chain seq x y z
N MET A 1 79.06 56.39 13.06
CA MET A 1 77.60 56.24 13.29
C MET A 1 77.05 55.46 12.11
N ASN A 2 76.98 54.14 12.17
CA ASN A 2 76.00 53.28 12.84
C ASN A 2 75.16 52.62 11.72
N GLY A 3 75.45 51.35 11.48
CA GLY A 3 74.81 50.54 10.45
C GLY A 3 73.44 50.02 10.89
N GLY A 4 72.65 49.63 9.90
CA GLY A 4 71.46 48.82 10.12
C GLY A 4 70.56 48.81 8.87
N PRO A 5 70.56 47.73 8.06
CA PRO A 5 69.52 47.57 7.06
C PRO A 5 68.17 47.31 7.77
N LYS A 6 67.15 48.09 7.41
CA LYS A 6 65.78 47.93 7.94
C LYS A 6 65.20 46.57 7.49
N PRO A 7 64.53 45.82 8.38
CA PRO A 7 63.99 44.51 8.02
C PRO A 7 62.82 44.66 7.03
N ILE A 8 62.92 44.02 5.87
CA ILE A 8 61.83 43.87 4.91
C ILE A 8 60.82 42.89 5.51
N LYS A 9 59.74 43.39 6.13
CA LYS A 9 58.62 42.55 6.58
C LYS A 9 57.81 42.06 5.38
N ARG A 10 58.14 40.86 4.89
CA ARG A 10 57.37 40.08 3.92
C ARG A 10 55.98 39.73 4.48
N LYS A 11 54.98 40.59 4.26
CA LYS A 11 53.56 40.29 4.52
C LYS A 11 52.85 39.57 3.35
N HIS A 12 53.54 39.36 2.23
CA HIS A 12 52.92 38.90 0.98
C HIS A 12 52.66 37.38 0.92
N SER A 13 53.19 36.58 1.84
CA SER A 13 53.02 35.11 1.75
C SER A 13 51.75 34.61 2.45
N ALA A 14 51.31 35.26 3.54
CA ALA A 14 50.17 34.78 4.33
C ALA A 14 48.86 34.70 3.52
N SER A 15 48.56 35.71 2.70
CA SER A 15 47.36 35.71 1.86
C SER A 15 47.41 34.62 0.77
N TYR A 16 48.59 34.37 0.18
CA TYR A 16 48.79 33.30 -0.79
C TYR A 16 48.62 31.89 -0.17
N TYR A 17 49.15 31.69 1.04
CA TYR A 17 48.95 30.43 1.77
C TYR A 17 47.48 30.20 2.14
N VAL A 18 46.76 31.24 2.58
CA VAL A 18 45.34 31.13 2.94
C VAL A 18 44.48 30.77 1.72
N HIS A 19 44.74 31.38 0.56
CA HIS A 19 44.00 31.08 -0.67
C HIS A 19 44.21 29.63 -1.15
N ARG A 20 45.46 29.13 -1.13
CA ARG A 20 45.76 27.73 -1.50
C ARG A 20 45.14 26.73 -0.54
N VAL A 21 45.09 27.07 0.74
CA VAL A 21 44.47 26.23 1.78
C VAL A 21 42.94 26.25 1.64
N SER A 22 42.32 27.40 1.40
CA SER A 22 40.86 27.51 1.25
C SER A 22 40.32 26.78 0.01
N GLU A 23 41.02 26.87 -1.13
CA GLU A 23 40.69 26.13 -2.35
C GLU A 23 40.74 24.61 -2.12
N SER A 24 41.81 24.13 -1.47
CA SER A 24 41.98 22.72 -1.11
C SER A 24 40.93 22.26 -0.09
N LEU A 25 40.62 23.11 0.90
CA LEU A 25 39.64 22.82 1.94
C LEU A 25 38.21 22.79 1.38
N SER A 26 37.83 23.78 0.57
CA SER A 26 36.51 23.88 -0.08
C SER A 26 36.24 22.66 -0.96
N THR A 27 37.23 22.26 -1.78
CA THR A 27 37.10 21.08 -2.64
C THR A 27 36.93 19.78 -1.83
N ARG A 28 37.68 19.64 -0.73
CA ARG A 28 37.57 18.47 0.17
C ARG A 28 36.23 18.44 0.90
N ILE A 29 35.80 19.58 1.44
CA ILE A 29 34.52 19.71 2.13
C ILE A 29 33.36 19.45 1.17
N SER A 30 33.38 20.03 -0.03
CA SER A 30 32.35 19.81 -1.06
C SER A 30 32.20 18.33 -1.42
N LYS A 31 33.31 17.61 -1.60
CA LYS A 31 33.30 16.17 -1.85
C LYS A 31 32.70 15.37 -0.69
N ILE A 32 33.04 15.73 0.55
CA ILE A 32 32.49 15.08 1.75
C ILE A 32 30.99 15.35 1.86
N LEU A 33 30.55 16.60 1.71
CA LEU A 33 29.13 16.98 1.78
C LEU A 33 28.31 16.31 0.67
N CYS A 34 28.83 16.29 -0.56
CA CYS A 34 28.20 15.61 -1.68
C CYS A 34 28.11 14.09 -1.42
N GLY A 35 29.18 13.48 -0.91
CA GLY A 35 29.18 12.08 -0.52
C GLY A 35 28.15 11.75 0.55
N ILE A 36 28.07 12.56 1.61
CA ILE A 36 27.06 12.40 2.68
C ILE A 36 25.65 12.54 2.10
N PHE A 37 25.39 13.58 1.31
CA PHE A 37 24.08 13.83 0.71
C PHE A 37 23.63 12.68 -0.20
N LEU A 38 24.50 12.22 -1.10
CA LEU A 38 24.21 11.09 -1.99
C LEU A 38 23.99 9.80 -1.19
N THR A 39 24.77 9.57 -0.13
CA THR A 39 24.60 8.41 0.76
C THR A 39 23.24 8.46 1.46
N LEU A 40 22.82 9.62 1.96
CA LEU A 40 21.51 9.80 2.58
C LEU A 40 20.38 9.54 1.58
N LEU A 41 20.47 10.12 0.38
CA LEU A 41 19.49 9.86 -0.69
C LEU A 41 19.42 8.38 -1.05
N PHE A 42 20.57 7.70 -1.12
CA PHE A 42 20.63 6.28 -1.41
C PHE A 42 19.95 5.44 -0.31
N ILE A 43 20.22 5.75 0.97
CA ILE A 43 19.58 5.07 2.11
C ILE A 43 18.07 5.30 2.09
N ILE A 44 17.62 6.55 1.87
CA ILE A 44 16.19 6.89 1.77
C ILE A 44 15.55 6.13 0.61
N GLY A 45 16.22 6.10 -0.55
CA GLY A 45 15.77 5.36 -1.72
C GLY A 45 15.61 3.86 -1.46
N ILE A 46 16.59 3.24 -0.79
CA ILE A 46 16.51 1.82 -0.38
C ILE A 46 15.35 1.62 0.60
N ALA A 47 15.24 2.47 1.63
CA ALA A 47 14.17 2.35 2.62
C ALA A 47 12.77 2.48 1.97
N ALA A 48 12.61 3.44 1.06
CA ALA A 48 11.40 3.62 0.28
C ALA A 48 11.12 2.41 -0.62
N PHE A 49 12.14 1.87 -1.29
CA PHE A 49 12.02 0.70 -2.15
C PHE A 49 11.62 -0.57 -1.37
N ILE A 50 12.25 -0.82 -0.21
CA ILE A 50 11.89 -1.92 0.69
C ILE A 50 10.47 -1.75 1.22
N SER A 51 10.11 -0.52 1.63
CA SER A 51 8.77 -0.21 2.12
C SER A 51 7.72 -0.43 1.04
N TRP A 52 8.00 0.00 -0.20
CA TRP A 52 7.14 -0.23 -1.36
C TRP A 52 6.91 -1.73 -1.62
N LEU A 53 7.97 -2.53 -1.63
CA LEU A 53 7.87 -3.98 -1.81
C LEU A 53 7.09 -4.65 -0.67
N SER A 54 7.31 -4.21 0.57
CA SER A 54 6.69 -4.79 1.76
C SER A 54 5.22 -4.41 1.90
N LEU A 55 4.87 -3.17 1.54
CA LEU A 55 3.51 -2.63 1.64
C LEU A 55 2.64 -3.00 0.44
N ARG A 56 3.20 -3.59 -0.63
CA ARG A 56 2.42 -3.98 -1.82
C ARG A 56 1.28 -4.94 -1.43
N PRO A 57 0.03 -4.47 -1.34
CA PRO A 57 -1.06 -5.30 -0.83
C PRO A 57 -1.41 -6.34 -1.88
N HIS A 58 -1.42 -7.60 -1.47
CA HIS A 58 -1.98 -8.68 -2.27
C HIS A 58 -3.50 -8.58 -2.19
N ARG A 59 -4.19 -8.66 -3.33
CA ARG A 59 -5.66 -8.60 -3.32
C ARG A 59 -6.24 -9.77 -2.50
N PRO A 60 -7.24 -9.54 -1.63
CA PRO A 60 -7.98 -10.62 -1.00
C PRO A 60 -8.53 -11.57 -2.06
N ARG A 61 -8.47 -12.87 -1.79
CA ARG A 61 -9.05 -13.88 -2.68
C ARG A 61 -10.46 -14.18 -2.21
N ILE A 62 -11.44 -14.02 -3.08
CA ILE A 62 -12.85 -14.26 -2.78
C ILE A 62 -13.33 -15.40 -3.67
N HIS A 63 -13.92 -16.42 -3.06
CA HIS A 63 -14.40 -17.61 -3.75
C HIS A 63 -15.80 -17.96 -3.27
N ILE A 64 -16.64 -18.49 -4.17
CA ILE A 64 -17.93 -19.07 -3.81
C ILE A 64 -17.68 -20.57 -3.60
N SER A 65 -17.74 -21.02 -2.36
CA SER A 65 -17.42 -22.39 -1.96
C SER A 65 -18.61 -23.33 -2.13
N SER A 66 -19.84 -22.82 -2.06
CA SER A 66 -21.04 -23.58 -2.37
C SER A 66 -22.13 -22.68 -2.92
N PHE A 67 -22.97 -23.26 -3.78
CA PHE A 67 -24.12 -22.62 -4.38
C PHE A 67 -25.23 -23.67 -4.56
N SER A 68 -26.43 -23.40 -4.07
CA SER A 68 -27.58 -24.28 -4.24
C SER A 68 -28.88 -23.49 -4.32
N ILE A 69 -29.81 -23.99 -5.13
CA ILE A 69 -31.16 -23.47 -5.28
C ILE A 69 -32.11 -24.60 -4.93
N PRO A 70 -32.46 -24.79 -3.64
CA PRO A 70 -33.38 -25.85 -3.25
C PRO A 70 -34.74 -25.69 -3.93
N GLY A 71 -35.35 -26.82 -4.29
CA GLY A 71 -36.71 -26.88 -4.81
C GLY A 71 -36.86 -26.54 -6.29
N LEU A 72 -35.76 -26.32 -7.03
CA LEU A 72 -35.81 -26.07 -8.48
C LEU A 72 -36.41 -27.24 -9.29
N ASP A 73 -36.39 -28.45 -8.71
CA ASP A 73 -36.94 -29.69 -9.26
C ASP A 73 -38.45 -29.87 -9.01
N GLN A 74 -39.08 -29.03 -8.21
CA GLN A 74 -40.51 -29.11 -7.87
C GLN A 74 -41.37 -28.33 -8.85
N SER A 75 -42.62 -28.76 -9.06
CA SER A 75 -43.57 -28.11 -9.99
C SER A 75 -43.84 -26.63 -9.66
N ASN A 76 -43.77 -26.26 -8.39
CA ASN A 76 -43.92 -24.89 -7.89
C ASN A 76 -42.58 -24.29 -7.43
N GLY A 77 -41.45 -24.88 -7.85
CA GLY A 77 -40.11 -24.59 -7.36
C GLY A 77 -39.66 -23.13 -7.52
N PHE A 78 -40.24 -22.43 -8.50
CA PHE A 78 -39.93 -21.04 -8.78
C PHE A 78 -40.65 -20.03 -7.89
N GLU A 79 -41.79 -20.37 -7.27
CA GLU A 79 -42.58 -19.41 -6.47
C GLU A 79 -41.86 -18.98 -5.19
N ASN A 80 -41.03 -19.86 -4.61
CA ASN A 80 -40.28 -19.60 -3.38
C ASN A 80 -38.79 -19.93 -3.53
N ALA A 81 -38.24 -19.76 -4.74
CA ALA A 81 -36.83 -20.07 -5.00
C ALA A 81 -35.92 -19.18 -4.13
N GLU A 82 -35.15 -19.84 -3.25
CA GLU A 82 -34.10 -19.22 -2.46
C GLU A 82 -32.75 -19.65 -3.03
N ILE A 83 -31.83 -18.70 -3.18
CA ILE A 83 -30.46 -18.98 -3.59
C ILE A 83 -29.59 -19.02 -2.34
N ARG A 84 -29.06 -20.20 -2.01
CA ARG A 84 -28.13 -20.39 -0.88
C ARG A 84 -26.71 -20.42 -1.41
N PHE A 85 -25.83 -19.64 -0.81
CA PHE A 85 -24.45 -19.62 -1.22
C PHE A 85 -23.51 -19.33 -0.06
N ASN A 86 -22.28 -19.82 -0.19
CA ASN A 86 -21.24 -19.63 0.80
C ASN A 86 -20.04 -18.93 0.15
N VAL A 87 -19.69 -17.75 0.65
CA VAL A 87 -18.55 -16.97 0.18
C VAL A 87 -17.41 -17.09 1.16
N THR A 88 -16.23 -17.45 0.66
CA THR A 88 -15.00 -17.48 1.42
C THR A 88 -14.10 -16.34 0.97
N ALA A 89 -13.80 -15.42 1.89
CA ALA A 89 -12.86 -14.32 1.68
C ALA A 89 -11.56 -14.63 2.43
N ARG A 90 -10.44 -14.68 1.71
CA ARG A 90 -9.10 -14.97 2.24
C ARG A 90 -8.20 -13.75 2.12
N ASN A 91 -7.77 -13.21 3.26
CA ASN A 91 -6.68 -12.26 3.30
C ASN A 91 -5.34 -13.02 3.27
N SER A 92 -4.58 -12.89 2.17
CA SER A 92 -3.26 -13.52 2.04
C SER A 92 -2.12 -12.62 2.54
N ASN A 93 -2.41 -11.37 2.91
CA ASN A 93 -1.39 -10.43 3.40
C ASN A 93 -0.97 -10.79 4.81
N ARG A 94 0.33 -10.64 5.07
CA ARG A 94 0.93 -10.98 6.38
C ARG A 94 0.90 -9.82 7.38
N ALA A 95 0.91 -8.59 6.88
CA ALA A 95 1.02 -7.38 7.71
C ALA A 95 -0.17 -6.41 7.56
N VAL A 96 -1.05 -6.63 6.56
CA VAL A 96 -2.15 -5.73 6.23
C VAL A 96 -3.47 -6.44 6.48
N GLY A 97 -4.32 -5.87 7.33
CA GLY A 97 -5.72 -6.26 7.49
C GLY A 97 -6.65 -5.40 6.62
N TYR A 98 -7.86 -5.89 6.38
CA TYR A 98 -8.86 -5.17 5.59
C TYR A 98 -10.08 -4.85 6.45
N TYR A 99 -10.51 -3.60 6.45
CA TYR A 99 -11.78 -3.22 7.03
C TYR A 99 -12.83 -3.17 5.92
N TYR A 100 -13.89 -3.95 6.07
CA TYR A 100 -15.01 -4.00 5.14
C TYR A 100 -16.16 -3.18 5.73
N ASN A 101 -16.56 -2.11 5.05
CA ASN A 101 -17.64 -1.22 5.50
C ASN A 101 -19.04 -1.78 5.24
N SER A 102 -19.19 -2.46 4.11
CA SER A 102 -20.37 -3.20 3.69
C SER A 102 -19.94 -4.14 2.57
N VAL A 103 -20.55 -5.33 2.53
CA VAL A 103 -20.36 -6.26 1.43
C VAL A 103 -21.72 -6.72 0.98
N GLU A 104 -22.01 -6.56 -0.30
CA GLU A 104 -23.28 -6.97 -0.91
C GLU A 104 -23.03 -8.03 -1.98
N ALA A 105 -23.96 -8.98 -2.09
CA ALA A 105 -23.99 -9.94 -3.17
C ALA A 105 -25.17 -9.66 -4.08
N PHE A 106 -24.91 -9.76 -5.38
CA PHE A 106 -25.89 -9.59 -6.44
C PHE A 106 -25.98 -10.90 -7.24
N ALA A 107 -27.20 -11.32 -7.55
CA ALA A 107 -27.45 -12.47 -8.41
C ALA A 107 -28.04 -11.99 -9.74
N TYR A 108 -27.46 -12.43 -10.85
CA TYR A 108 -27.92 -12.12 -12.20
C TYR A 108 -28.20 -13.40 -12.98
N TYR A 109 -29.25 -13.40 -13.79
CA TYR A 109 -29.55 -14.44 -14.77
C TYR A 109 -29.86 -13.79 -16.12
N ARG A 110 -29.09 -14.14 -17.15
CA ARG A 110 -29.22 -13.55 -18.50
C ARG A 110 -29.26 -12.01 -18.45
N ASP A 111 -28.30 -11.42 -17.73
CA ASP A 111 -28.17 -9.98 -17.50
C ASP A 111 -29.31 -9.30 -16.71
N GLN A 112 -30.30 -10.07 -16.24
CA GLN A 112 -31.35 -9.57 -15.37
C GLN A 112 -31.02 -9.80 -13.90
N ALA A 113 -31.09 -8.74 -13.10
CA ALA A 113 -30.93 -8.84 -11.65
C ALA A 113 -32.07 -9.67 -11.05
N ILE A 114 -31.72 -10.76 -10.36
CA ILE A 114 -32.65 -11.64 -9.64
C ILE A 114 -32.88 -11.12 -8.21
N GLY A 115 -31.85 -10.49 -7.64
CA GLY A 115 -31.90 -9.87 -6.33
C GLY A 115 -30.51 -9.52 -5.80
N SER A 116 -30.51 -8.93 -4.61
CA SER A 116 -29.30 -8.64 -3.84
C SER A 116 -29.50 -8.97 -2.36
N THR A 117 -28.41 -9.22 -1.64
CA THR A 117 -28.44 -9.38 -0.18
C THR A 117 -27.14 -8.86 0.44
N PRO A 118 -27.20 -8.17 1.60
CA PRO A 118 -26.00 -7.84 2.36
C PRO A 118 -25.35 -9.11 2.92
N LEU A 119 -24.06 -9.28 2.64
CA LEU A 119 -23.23 -10.38 3.16
C LEU A 119 -22.80 -10.13 4.60
N VAL A 120 -22.45 -8.90 4.94
CA VAL A 120 -22.05 -8.51 6.29
C VAL A 120 -22.08 -6.99 6.37
N ASP A 121 -22.48 -6.47 7.53
CA ASP A 121 -22.55 -5.03 7.77
C ASP A 121 -21.14 -4.47 7.78
N SER A 122 -20.34 -4.74 8.82
CA SER A 122 -18.92 -4.40 8.78
C SER A 122 -18.08 -5.40 9.56
N PHE A 123 -16.86 -5.64 9.09
CA PHE A 123 -15.91 -6.47 9.82
C PHE A 123 -14.48 -6.11 9.46
N TYR A 124 -13.60 -6.29 10.45
CA TYR A 124 -12.16 -6.24 10.23
C TYR A 124 -11.63 -7.66 9.98
N GLN A 125 -11.00 -7.85 8.83
CA GLN A 125 -10.32 -9.08 8.48
C GLN A 125 -8.82 -8.95 8.77
N GLU A 126 -8.39 -9.65 9.80
CA GLU A 126 -6.98 -9.70 10.22
C GLU A 126 -6.05 -10.24 9.11
N PRO A 127 -4.74 -9.91 9.18
CA PRO A 127 -3.73 -10.52 8.32
C PRO A 127 -3.77 -12.04 8.39
N LYS A 128 -3.58 -12.71 7.24
CA LYS A 128 -3.65 -14.17 7.11
C LYS A 128 -4.94 -14.80 7.67
N ASN A 129 -6.07 -14.10 7.66
CA ASN A 129 -7.34 -14.65 8.10
C ASN A 129 -8.24 -15.09 6.91
N THR A 130 -9.08 -16.10 7.15
CA THR A 130 -10.11 -16.57 6.24
C THR A 130 -11.46 -16.35 6.91
N THR A 131 -12.34 -15.62 6.25
CA THR A 131 -13.71 -15.39 6.71
C THR A 131 -14.68 -16.12 5.79
N ILE A 132 -15.59 -16.88 6.38
CA ILE A 132 -16.63 -17.63 5.66
C ILE A 132 -17.97 -16.93 5.95
N LEU A 133 -18.67 -16.55 4.88
CA LEU A 133 -19.92 -15.81 4.92
C LEU A 133 -21.00 -16.65 4.24
N TYR A 134 -21.90 -17.22 5.05
CA TYR A 134 -23.08 -17.94 4.56
C TYR A 134 -24.25 -16.97 4.39
N LYS A 135 -24.89 -16.98 3.21
CA LYS A 135 -26.07 -16.17 2.95
C LYS A 135 -27.10 -16.87 2.09
N VAL A 136 -28.33 -16.37 2.25
CA VAL A 136 -29.49 -16.76 1.47
C VAL A 136 -30.03 -15.52 0.80
N LEU A 137 -30.11 -15.54 -0.51
CA LEU A 137 -30.75 -14.51 -1.31
C LEU A 137 -32.14 -15.03 -1.67
N LYS A 138 -33.15 -14.26 -1.28
CA LYS A 138 -34.52 -14.50 -1.73
C LYS A 138 -34.77 -13.66 -2.97
N ARG A 139 -35.62 -14.14 -3.86
CA ARG A 139 -36.07 -13.33 -5.00
C ARG A 139 -36.61 -12.02 -4.45
N GLY A 140 -36.00 -10.90 -4.84
CA GLY A 140 -36.56 -9.60 -4.56
C GLY A 140 -37.86 -9.49 -5.34
N HIS A 141 -38.98 -9.28 -4.65
CA HIS A 141 -40.10 -8.69 -5.35
C HIS A 141 -39.59 -7.32 -5.86
N PRO A 142 -39.83 -6.94 -7.13
CA PRO A 142 -39.64 -5.56 -7.54
C PRO A 142 -40.64 -4.71 -6.76
N GLY A 143 -40.28 -4.38 -5.52
CA GLY A 143 -40.97 -3.44 -4.68
C GLY A 143 -40.67 -2.07 -5.25
N CYS A 144 -41.72 -1.49 -5.81
CA CYS A 144 -41.90 -0.11 -6.19
C CYS A 144 -40.97 0.87 -5.45
N GLU A 145 -40.12 1.57 -6.19
CA GLU A 145 -39.95 3.01 -6.02
C GLU A 145 -40.75 3.71 -7.12
#